data_AF-A0A6P0XRH2-F1
#
_entry.id   AF-A0A6P0XRH2-F1
#
_cell.length_a   1.000
_cell.length_b   1.000
_cell.length_c   1.000
_cell.angle_alpha   90.00
_cell.angle_beta   90.00
_cell.angle_gamma   90.00
#
_symmetry.space_group_name_H-M   'P 1'
#
loop_
_entity.id
_entity.type
_entity.pdbx_description
1 polymer ?
#
loop_
_entity_poly.entity_id
_entity_poly.type
_entity_poly.pdbx_seq_one_letter_code
_entity_poly.pdbx_strand_id
1 'polypeptide(L)' 'RILQKVLPIHPNFSHIEKLTNLIDAPNRSQTDPFPGGAIAKVRHPWILLV' A
#
# COMPACT_ATOMS: atom_id res chain seq x y z
N ARG A 1 5.42 -10.22 -0.05
CA ARG A 1 4.26 -11.16 -0.08
C ARG A 1 2.96 -10.55 0.49
N ILE A 2 2.96 -9.44 1.23
CA ILE A 2 1.72 -8.86 1.82
C ILE A 2 0.67 -8.52 0.76
N LEU A 3 1.04 -7.79 -0.30
CA LEU A 3 0.09 -7.42 -1.37
C LEU A 3 -0.56 -8.64 -2.04
N GLN A 4 0.15 -9.76 -2.18
CA GLN A 4 -0.40 -11.00 -2.75
C GLN A 4 -1.50 -11.62 -1.88
N LYS A 5 -1.53 -11.32 -0.58
CA LYS A 5 -2.53 -11.86 0.35
C LYS A 5 -3.78 -10.99 0.43
N VAL A 6 -3.68 -9.71 0.10
CA VAL A 6 -4.75 -8.73 0.31
C VAL A 6 -5.41 -8.32 -1.00
N LEU A 7 -4.65 -8.25 -2.10
CA LEU A 7 -5.22 -7.90 -3.38
C LEU A 7 -5.96 -9.10 -3.99
N PRO A 8 -7.12 -8.88 -4.63
CA PRO A 8 -7.86 -9.93 -5.34
C PRO A 8 -7.17 -10.39 -6.63
N ILE A 9 -6.07 -9.74 -7.02
CA ILE A 9 -5.30 -10.04 -8.22
C ILE A 9 -3.81 -10.15 -7.88
N HIS A 10 -3.05 -10.74 -8.81
CA HIS A 10 -1.59 -10.73 -8.71
C HIS A 10 -1.05 -9.29 -8.72
N PRO A 11 -0.32 -8.87 -7.67
CA PRO A 11 0.28 -7.55 -7.64
C PRO A 11 1.34 -7.41 -8.73
N ASN A 12 1.41 -6.23 -9.34
CA ASN A 12 2.42 -5.87 -10.32
C ASN A 12 3.39 -4.83 -9.73
N PHE A 13 4.35 -4.40 -10.54
CA PHE A 13 5.38 -3.44 -10.14
C PHE A 13 4.78 -2.11 -9.66
N SER A 14 3.77 -1.57 -10.34
CA SER A 14 3.12 -0.32 -9.93
C SER A 14 2.50 -0.41 -8.53
N HIS A 15 1.92 -1.54 -8.16
CA HIS A 15 1.40 -1.73 -6.79
C HIS A 15 2.53 -1.77 -5.75
N ILE A 16 3.69 -2.34 -6.11
CA ILE A 16 4.87 -2.37 -5.23
C ILE A 16 5.41 -0.95 -5.05
N GLU A 17 5.60 -0.19 -6.14
CA GLU A 17 6.10 1.19 -6.09
C GLU A 17 5.23 2.09 -5.20
N LYS A 18 3.90 2.00 -5.35
CA LYS A 18 2.96 2.73 -4.50
C LYS A 18 3.21 2.47 -3.01
N LEU A 19 3.43 1.21 -2.63
CA LEU A 19 3.68 0.85 -1.24
C LEU A 19 5.08 1.27 -0.77
N THR A 20 6.11 1.11 -1.60
CA THR A 20 7.49 1.51 -1.25
C THR A 20 7.64 3.02 -1.11
N ASN A 21 6.91 3.81 -1.91
CA ASN A 21 6.90 5.27 -1.78
C ASN A 21 6.39 5.74 -0.41
N LEU A 22 5.62 4.92 0.30
CA LEU A 22 5.16 5.25 1.65
C LEU A 22 6.22 5.07 2.75
N ILE A 23 7.35 4.40 2.47
CA ILE A 23 8.41 4.17 3.46
C ILE A 23 9.00 5.51 3.94
N ASP A 24 9.25 6.42 2.99
CA ASP A 24 9.83 7.74 3.25
C ASP A 24 8.76 8.85 3.34
N ALA A 25 7.47 8.50 3.20
CA ALA A 25 6.39 9.46 3.18
C ALA A 25 6.05 9.98 4.60
N PRO A 26 5.58 11.24 4.73
CA PRO A 26 5.16 11.78 6.01
C PRO A 26 3.98 11.01 6.60
N ASN A 27 3.82 11.09 7.92
CA ASN A 27 2.69 10.46 8.60
C ASN A 27 1.35 10.92 8.00
N ARG A 28 0.36 10.01 7.94
CA ARG A 28 -0.96 10.22 7.31
C ARG A 28 -0.96 10.25 5.78
N SER A 29 0.18 10.04 5.12
CA SER A 29 0.23 9.76 3.68
C SER A 29 -0.54 8.48 3.34
N GLN A 30 -1.07 8.40 2.12
CA GLN A 30 -1.76 7.22 1.62
C GLN A 30 -1.55 7.04 0.12
N THR A 31 -1.72 5.81 -0.37
CA THR A 31 -1.78 5.53 -1.80
C THR A 31 -3.17 5.84 -2.35
N ASP A 32 -3.30 5.91 -3.67
CA ASP A 32 -4.59 5.64 -4.31
C ASP A 32 -5.05 4.20 -4.02
N PRO A 33 -6.35 3.88 -4.18
CA PRO A 33 -6.85 2.53 -4.03
C PRO A 33 -6.12 1.53 -4.94
N PHE A 34 -5.77 0.38 -4.38
CA PHE A 34 -5.38 -0.81 -5.13
C PHE A 34 -6.61 -1.49 -5.74
N PRO A 35 -6.44 -2.41 -6.69
CA PRO A 35 -7.53 -3.29 -7.14
C PRO A 35 -8.19 -3.98 -5.94
N GLY A 36 -9.52 -3.97 -5.89
CA GLY A 36 -10.29 -4.41 -4.73
C GLY A 36 -10.56 -3.32 -3.68
N GLY A 37 -10.10 -2.08 -3.89
CA GLY A 37 -10.44 -0.92 -3.08
C GLY A 37 -9.56 -0.70 -1.85
N ALA A 38 -8.63 -1.62 -1.56
CA ALA A 38 -7.71 -1.51 -0.43
C ALA A 38 -6.80 -0.27 -0.58
N ILE A 39 -6.39 0.35 0.53
CA ILE A 39 -5.52 1.53 0.56
C ILE A 39 -4.38 1.30 1.56
N ALA A 40 -3.15 1.67 1.20
CA ALA A 40 -2.06 1.73 2.16
C ALA A 40 -1.98 3.12 2.78
N LYS A 41 -1.82 3.20 4.11
CA LYS A 41 -1.71 4.46 4.87
C LYS A 41 -0.55 4.43 5.85
N VAL A 42 0.21 5.52 5.92
CA VAL A 42 1.24 5.71 6.94
C VAL A 42 0.57 6.10 8.27
N ARG A 43 0.73 5.24 9.27
CA ARG A 43 0.47 5.52 10.68
C ARG A 43 1.73 5.26 11.46
N HIS A 44 2.59 6.27 11.53
CA HIS A 44 3.97 6.13 11.99
C HIS A 44 4.06 5.35 13.33
N PRO A 45 4.95 4.35 13.44
CA PRO A 45 5.97 3.94 12.46
C PRO A 45 5.48 2.89 11.44
N TRP A 46 4.18 2.63 11.37
CA TRP A 46 3.61 1.54 10.57
C TRP A 46 3.04 2.02 9.24
N ILE A 47 3.01 1.11 8.26
CA ILE A 47 2.17 1.21 7.08
C ILE A 47 1.05 0.18 7.23
N LEU A 48 -0.19 0.65 7.25
CA LEU A 48 -1.38 -0.19 7.37
C LEU A 48 -2.05 -0.34 6.01
N LEU A 49 -2.47 -1.55 5.68
CA LEU A 49 -3.29 -1.85 4.51
C LEU A 49 -4.73 -2.07 5.00
N VAL A 50 -5.65 -1.21 4.54
CA VAL A 50 -7.07 -1.19 4.94
C VAL A 50 -7.99 -1.36 3.76
#